data_AF-A0A7Y0Q264-F1
#
_entry.id   AF-A0A7Y0Q264-F1
#
_cell.length_a   1.000
_cell.length_b   1.000
_cell.length_c   1.000
_cell.angle_alpha   90.00
_cell.angle_beta   90.00
_cell.angle_gamma   90.00
#
_symmetry.space_group_name_H-M   'P 1'
#
loop_
_entity.id
_entity.type
_entity.pdbx_description
1 polymer ?
#
loop_
_entity_poly.entity_id
_entity_poly.type
_entity_poly.pdbx_seq_one_letter_code
_entity_poly.pdbx_strand_id
1 'polypeptide(L)'
;MDAWRALSEDLQRLQQRLTGLIASLTDGPTTLTTYVPDMDAVAARVMARLGTSPDVIVRRFRIGGSRAGLVCYFDNLVDVSIIDRDILRPVLQGADPVQDGLPVSHASATQDWETLITGILAGQTAVCLEDLPEVWLVDTVKLPQRSIERPQTEMAIRGPQEAFNEVLAT
;
A
#
# COMPACT_ATOMS: atom_id res chain seq x y z
N MET A 1 -26.80 1.51 -53.38
CA MET A 1 -25.44 1.27 -52.84
C MET A 1 -24.91 2.48 -52.07
N ASP A 2 -25.49 3.67 -52.24
CA ASP A 2 -24.94 4.93 -51.72
C ASP A 2 -25.26 5.23 -50.24
N ALA A 3 -26.39 4.72 -49.73
CA ALA A 3 -26.78 4.93 -48.32
C ALA A 3 -25.80 4.29 -47.31
N TRP A 4 -25.22 3.14 -47.66
CA TRP A 4 -24.23 2.46 -46.80
C TRP A 4 -22.88 3.17 -46.80
N ARG A 5 -22.52 3.86 -47.89
CA ARG A 5 -21.30 4.68 -47.98
C ARG A 5 -21.43 5.93 -47.11
N ALA A 6 -22.55 6.64 -47.23
CA ALA A 6 -22.83 7.81 -46.39
C ALA A 6 -22.86 7.45 -44.90
N LEU A 7 -23.51 6.34 -44.53
CA LEU A 7 -23.53 5.88 -43.14
C LEU A 7 -22.13 5.50 -42.63
N SER A 8 -21.28 4.88 -43.47
CA SER A 8 -19.92 4.54 -43.11
C SER A 8 -19.01 5.77 -42.92
N GLU A 9 -19.19 6.80 -43.75
CA GLU A 9 -18.47 8.07 -43.64
C GLU A 9 -18.87 8.83 -42.37
N ASP A 10 -20.16 8.85 -42.04
CA ASP A 10 -20.64 9.45 -40.79
C ASP A 10 -20.14 8.70 -39.55
N LEU A 11 -20.06 7.37 -39.62
CA LEU A 11 -19.52 6.54 -38.54
C LEU A 11 -18.02 6.76 -38.37
N GLN A 12 -17.26 6.90 -39.46
CA GLN A 12 -15.84 7.26 -39.42
C GLN A 12 -15.60 8.67 -38.87
N ARG A 13 -16.45 9.64 -39.24
CA ARG A 13 -16.41 10.99 -38.68
C ARG A 13 -16.71 10.99 -37.18
N LEU A 14 -17.69 10.20 -36.75
CA LEU A 14 -18.02 10.05 -35.33
C LEU A 14 -16.89 9.35 -34.56
N GLN A 15 -16.29 8.29 -35.12
CA GLN A 15 -15.13 7.66 -34.51
C GLN A 15 -13.93 8.61 -34.40
N GLN A 16 -13.60 9.37 -35.45
CA GLN A 16 -12.53 10.37 -35.37
C GLN A 16 -12.81 11.45 -34.31
N ARG A 17 -14.06 11.92 -34.20
CA ARG A 17 -14.45 12.88 -33.15
C ARG A 17 -14.35 12.29 -31.75
N LEU A 18 -14.78 11.05 -31.55
CA LEU A 18 -14.68 10.35 -30.27
C LEU A 18 -13.22 10.09 -29.89
N THR A 19 -12.39 9.63 -30.82
CA THR A 19 -10.96 9.44 -30.60
C THR A 19 -10.27 10.75 -30.25
N GLY A 20 -10.63 11.86 -30.92
CA GLY A 20 -10.11 13.19 -30.58
C GLY A 20 -10.57 13.68 -29.21
N LEU A 21 -11.80 13.38 -28.80
CA LEU A 21 -12.31 13.69 -27.46
C LEU A 21 -11.61 12.88 -26.38
N ILE A 22 -11.44 11.57 -26.58
CA ILE A 22 -10.69 10.71 -25.66
C ILE A 22 -9.25 11.19 -25.56
N ALA A 23 -8.59 11.47 -26.69
CA ALA A 23 -7.25 12.03 -26.73
C ALA A 23 -7.18 13.33 -25.93
N SER A 24 -8.12 14.27 -26.12
CA SER A 24 -8.17 15.54 -25.37
C SER A 24 -8.45 15.37 -23.87
N LEU A 25 -9.14 14.31 -23.46
CA LEU A 25 -9.35 13.95 -22.05
C LEU A 25 -8.12 13.25 -21.45
N THR A 26 -7.27 12.63 -22.28
CA THR A 26 -5.99 12.02 -21.86
C THR A 26 -4.78 12.95 -21.98
N ASP A 27 -4.82 14.03 -22.79
CA ASP A 27 -3.70 14.97 -23.03
C ASP A 27 -3.73 16.24 -22.14
N GLY A 28 -4.54 16.24 -21.08
CA GLY A 28 -4.48 17.28 -20.05
C GLY A 28 -3.38 16.96 -19.03
N PRO A 29 -2.57 17.95 -18.57
CA PRO A 29 -1.61 17.71 -17.51
C PRO A 29 -2.37 17.33 -16.24
N THR A 30 -2.14 16.11 -15.74
CA THR A 30 -1.85 15.76 -14.33
C THR A 30 -2.78 16.24 -13.19
N THR A 31 -3.84 16.99 -13.46
CA THR A 31 -4.63 17.70 -12.44
C THR A 31 -5.67 16.82 -11.74
N LEU A 32 -6.01 15.67 -12.31
CA LEU A 32 -6.84 14.65 -11.64
C LEU A 32 -6.01 13.63 -10.85
N THR A 33 -4.69 13.60 -11.05
CA THR A 33 -3.72 12.70 -10.38
C THR A 33 -2.86 13.38 -9.32
N THR A 34 -2.88 14.71 -9.21
CA THR A 34 -2.21 15.41 -8.10
C THR A 34 -2.99 15.21 -6.80
N TYR A 35 -2.27 14.85 -5.74
CA TYR A 35 -2.77 14.79 -4.37
C TYR A 35 -3.20 16.18 -3.86
N VAL A 36 -4.30 16.21 -3.11
CA VAL A 36 -4.79 17.41 -2.42
C VAL A 36 -5.03 17.03 -0.96
N PRO A 37 -4.53 17.83 0.02
CA PRO A 37 -4.59 17.50 1.44
C PRO A 37 -5.96 17.77 2.07
N ASP A 38 -7.03 17.26 1.46
CA ASP A 38 -8.35 17.17 2.07
C ASP A 38 -8.51 15.75 2.64
N MET A 39 -8.43 15.62 3.97
CA MET A 39 -8.43 14.30 4.63
C MET A 39 -9.71 13.49 4.35
N ASP A 40 -10.85 14.16 4.15
CA ASP A 40 -12.11 13.47 3.85
C ASP A 40 -12.16 13.01 2.40
N ALA A 41 -11.72 13.86 1.47
CA ALA A 41 -11.59 13.47 0.06
C ALA A 41 -10.54 12.37 -0.15
N VAL A 42 -9.42 12.44 0.57
CA VAL A 42 -8.35 11.44 0.52
C VAL A 42 -8.86 10.10 1.05
N ALA A 43 -9.52 10.08 2.20
CA ALA A 43 -10.13 8.87 2.76
C ALA A 43 -11.10 8.22 1.77
N ALA A 44 -12.02 9.02 1.20
CA ALA A 44 -13.01 8.54 0.24
C ALA A 44 -12.35 7.97 -1.02
N ARG A 45 -11.30 8.63 -1.53
CA ARG A 45 -10.59 8.21 -2.74
C ARG A 45 -9.74 6.95 -2.53
N VAL A 46 -9.08 6.81 -1.38
CA VAL A 46 -8.37 5.58 -1.00
C VAL A 46 -9.36 4.41 -0.95
N MET A 47 -10.49 4.57 -0.26
CA MET A 47 -11.54 3.54 -0.17
C MET A 47 -12.14 3.20 -1.54
N ALA A 48 -12.32 4.18 -2.42
CA ALA A 48 -12.83 3.96 -3.78
C ALA A 48 -11.85 3.18 -4.67
N ARG A 49 -10.53 3.33 -4.46
CA ARG A 49 -9.48 2.70 -5.27
C ARG A 49 -9.09 1.31 -4.77
N LEU A 50 -8.95 1.14 -3.45
CA LEU A 50 -8.56 -0.14 -2.84
C LEU A 50 -9.76 -1.05 -2.54
N GLY A 51 -10.97 -0.54 -2.75
CA GLY A 51 -12.22 -1.24 -2.44
C GLY A 51 -12.56 -1.19 -0.95
N THR A 52 -13.79 -1.56 -0.61
CA THR A 52 -14.27 -1.68 0.77
C THR A 52 -13.72 -2.94 1.46
N SER A 53 -12.47 -3.31 1.17
CA SER A 53 -11.83 -4.43 1.85
C SER A 53 -11.73 -4.08 3.33
N PRO A 54 -12.13 -4.99 4.25
CA PRO A 54 -11.92 -4.78 5.67
C PRO A 54 -10.42 -4.69 6.04
N ASP A 55 -9.53 -5.09 5.13
CA ASP A 55 -8.08 -5.10 5.36
C ASP A 55 -7.44 -3.71 5.20
N VAL A 56 -8.13 -2.75 4.57
CA VAL A 56 -7.63 -1.38 4.42
C VAL A 56 -8.07 -0.56 5.62
N ILE A 57 -7.10 -0.12 6.41
CA ILE A 57 -7.35 0.71 7.58
C ILE A 57 -7.07 2.16 7.24
N VAL A 58 -8.09 3.00 7.42
CA VAL A 58 -8.00 4.45 7.30
C VAL A 58 -8.28 5.07 8.67
N ARG A 59 -7.24 5.56 9.35
CA ARG A 59 -7.32 6.08 10.72
C ARG A 59 -7.05 7.59 10.73
N ARG A 60 -8.03 8.36 11.18
CA ARG A 60 -7.89 9.81 11.40
C ARG A 60 -7.23 10.10 12.75
N PHE A 61 -6.44 11.16 12.80
CA PHE A 61 -5.83 11.68 14.03
C PHE A 61 -5.71 13.21 13.98
N ARG A 62 -5.34 13.82 15.11
CA ARG A 62 -5.08 15.27 15.20
C ARG A 62 -3.80 15.54 15.96
N ILE A 63 -2.96 16.43 15.44
CA ILE A 63 -1.72 16.90 16.06
C ILE A 63 -1.99 18.23 16.76
N GLY A 64 -1.55 18.37 18.01
CA GLY A 64 -1.73 19.62 18.77
C GLY A 64 -3.19 20.06 18.96
N GLY A 65 -4.16 19.17 18.71
CA GLY A 65 -5.60 19.44 18.81
C GLY A 65 -6.24 20.10 17.57
N SER A 66 -5.46 20.62 16.63
CA SER A 66 -5.98 21.38 15.47
C SER A 66 -5.62 20.77 14.11
N ARG A 67 -4.37 20.34 13.91
CA ARG A 67 -3.88 19.88 12.60
C ARG A 67 -4.40 18.46 12.34
N ALA A 68 -5.26 18.30 11.34
CA ALA A 68 -5.80 17.00 10.96
C ALA A 68 -4.77 16.17 10.20
N GLY A 69 -4.80 14.86 10.47
CA GLY A 69 -3.98 13.89 9.78
C GLY A 69 -4.72 12.57 9.59
N LEU A 70 -4.20 11.77 8.68
CA LEU A 70 -4.77 10.49 8.30
C LEU A 70 -3.66 9.49 7.99
N VAL A 71 -3.78 8.30 8.57
CA VAL A 71 -2.91 7.17 8.28
C VAL A 71 -3.71 6.14 7.49
N CYS A 72 -3.16 5.66 6.38
CA CYS A 72 -3.70 4.57 5.57
C CYS A 72 -2.70 3.43 5.47
N TYR A 73 -3.15 2.20 5.71
CA TYR A 73 -2.32 1.01 5.54
C TYR A 73 -3.17 -0.23 5.28
N PHE A 74 -2.52 -1.30 4.85
CA PHE A 74 -3.12 -2.62 4.71
C PHE A 74 -2.78 -3.46 5.94
N ASP A 75 -3.77 -3.78 6.78
CA ASP A 75 -3.56 -4.39 8.12
C ASP A 75 -2.72 -5.67 8.09
N ASN A 76 -2.95 -6.50 7.06
CA ASN A 76 -2.26 -7.78 6.91
C ASN A 76 -0.81 -7.67 6.37
N LEU A 77 -0.38 -6.48 5.93
CA LEU A 77 0.97 -6.29 5.35
C LEU A 77 1.91 -5.54 6.30
N VAL A 78 1.36 -4.88 7.33
CA VAL A 78 2.12 -3.98 8.19
C VAL A 78 2.30 -4.53 9.61
N ASP A 79 3.34 -4.07 10.28
CA ASP A 79 3.45 -4.20 11.73
C ASP A 79 2.83 -2.97 12.41
N VAL A 80 1.62 -3.14 12.96
CA VAL A 80 0.88 -2.06 13.64
C VAL A 80 1.67 -1.48 14.82
N SER A 81 2.55 -2.25 15.45
CA SER A 81 3.37 -1.75 16.56
C SER A 81 4.40 -0.70 16.10
N ILE A 82 4.91 -0.82 14.86
CA ILE A 82 5.78 0.17 14.23
C ILE A 82 4.98 1.44 13.93
N ILE A 83 3.75 1.29 13.40
CA ILE A 83 2.88 2.44 13.13
C ILE A 83 2.60 3.24 14.42
N ASP A 84 2.20 2.57 15.49
CA ASP A 84 1.88 3.26 16.75
C ASP A 84 3.12 3.91 17.38
N ARG A 85 4.26 3.20 17.43
CA ARG A 85 5.47 3.65 18.13
C ARG A 85 6.28 4.68 17.33
N ASP A 86 6.45 4.45 16.03
CA ASP A 86 7.42 5.16 15.20
C ASP A 86 6.76 6.19 14.26
N ILE A 87 5.44 6.13 14.08
CA ILE A 87 4.69 7.10 13.28
C ILE A 87 3.74 7.91 14.16
N LEU A 88 2.72 7.28 14.75
CA LEU A 88 1.66 7.98 15.45
C LEU A 88 2.15 8.68 16.72
N ARG A 89 2.91 8.00 17.59
CA ARG A 89 3.37 8.62 18.85
C ARG A 89 4.24 9.87 18.63
N PRO A 90 5.28 9.86 17.75
CA PRO A 90 6.07 11.06 17.46
C PRO A 90 5.22 12.18 16.87
N VAL A 91 4.39 11.86 15.88
CA VAL A 91 3.55 12.84 15.18
C VAL A 91 2.54 13.47 16.14
N LEU A 92 1.92 12.69 17.02
CA LEU A 92 1.00 13.20 18.04
C LEU A 92 1.70 14.04 19.12
N GLN A 93 2.99 13.79 19.38
CA GLN A 93 3.82 14.59 20.29
C GLN A 93 4.32 15.89 19.64
N GLY A 94 3.98 16.12 18.36
CA GLY A 94 4.31 17.33 17.64
C GLY A 94 5.56 17.23 16.77
N ALA A 95 6.12 16.02 16.58
CA ALA A 95 7.18 15.82 15.60
C ALA A 95 6.61 16.12 14.20
N ASP A 96 7.25 17.02 13.48
CA ASP A 96 6.91 17.28 12.09
C ASP A 96 7.66 16.28 11.19
N PRO A 97 6.97 15.44 10.40
CA PRO A 97 7.62 14.49 9.51
C PRO A 97 8.64 15.14 8.56
N VAL A 98 8.42 16.40 8.21
CA VAL A 98 9.27 17.18 7.29
C VAL A 98 10.51 17.73 8.00
N GLN A 99 10.36 18.24 9.22
CA GLN A 99 11.45 18.95 9.92
C GLN A 99 12.27 18.04 10.82
N ASP A 100 11.60 17.18 11.57
CA ASP A 100 12.24 16.33 12.59
C ASP A 100 12.69 14.98 12.01
N GLY A 101 12.11 14.60 10.86
CA GLY A 101 12.26 13.28 10.28
C GLY A 101 11.52 12.22 11.09
N LEU A 102 10.80 11.33 10.42
CA LEU A 102 10.23 10.18 11.11
C LEU A 102 11.36 9.22 11.53
N PRO A 103 11.29 8.60 12.72
CA PRO A 103 12.30 7.65 13.20
C PRO A 103 12.34 6.32 12.40
N VAL A 104 11.69 6.25 11.24
CA VAL A 104 11.67 5.08 10.36
C VAL A 104 12.74 5.23 9.28
N SER A 105 13.54 4.19 9.08
CA SER A 105 14.74 4.22 8.23
C SER A 105 14.49 4.45 6.74
N HIS A 106 13.24 4.30 6.28
CA HIS A 106 12.83 4.51 4.90
C HIS A 106 11.45 5.16 4.84
N ALA A 107 11.44 6.47 4.61
CA ALA A 107 10.24 7.24 4.28
C ALA A 107 10.47 7.98 2.96
N SER A 108 9.46 8.02 2.10
CA SER A 108 9.46 8.77 0.84
C SER A 108 8.21 9.65 0.75
N ALA A 109 8.33 10.80 0.09
CA ALA A 109 7.21 11.68 -0.16
C ALA A 109 6.72 11.52 -1.60
N THR A 110 5.41 11.53 -1.81
CA THR A 110 4.79 11.49 -3.13
C THR A 110 3.55 12.36 -3.22
N GLN A 111 3.34 12.93 -4.40
CA GLN A 111 2.12 13.67 -4.76
C GLN A 111 1.25 12.88 -5.75
N ASP A 112 1.75 11.74 -6.23
CA ASP A 112 1.12 10.94 -7.26
C ASP A 112 0.26 9.83 -6.64
N TRP A 113 -1.00 9.77 -7.08
CA TRP A 113 -1.96 8.78 -6.59
C TRP A 113 -1.57 7.34 -6.93
N GLU A 114 -0.94 7.08 -8.08
CA GLU A 114 -0.56 5.71 -8.44
C GLU A 114 0.54 5.20 -7.52
N THR A 115 1.53 6.05 -7.23
CA THR A 115 2.62 5.79 -6.30
C THR A 115 2.09 5.57 -4.88
N LEU A 116 1.17 6.41 -4.41
CA LEU A 116 0.52 6.26 -3.10
C LEU A 116 -0.18 4.90 -2.97
N ILE A 117 -1.03 4.56 -3.93
CA ILE A 117 -1.81 3.32 -3.92
C ILE A 117 -0.88 2.10 -4.01
N THR A 118 0.13 2.17 -4.88
CA THR A 118 1.13 1.10 -5.01
C THR A 118 1.92 0.91 -3.73
N GLY A 119 2.30 2.00 -3.05
CA GLY A 119 3.01 1.93 -1.76
C GLY A 119 2.18 1.27 -0.67
N ILE A 120 0.90 1.64 -0.53
CA ILE A 120 -0.01 0.98 0.42
C ILE A 120 -0.12 -0.51 0.12
N LEU A 121 -0.29 -0.89 -1.15
CA LEU A 121 -0.35 -2.29 -1.59
C LEU A 121 0.97 -3.04 -1.38
N ALA A 122 2.10 -2.34 -1.34
CA ALA A 122 3.41 -2.90 -1.01
C ALA A 122 3.64 -3.07 0.51
N GLY A 123 2.68 -2.69 1.35
CA GLY A 123 2.79 -2.77 2.81
C GLY A 123 3.47 -1.55 3.44
N GLN A 124 3.54 -0.43 2.71
CA GLN A 124 3.92 0.85 3.29
C GLN A 124 2.70 1.50 3.97
N THR A 125 2.97 2.30 4.99
CA THR A 125 1.97 3.13 5.64
C THR A 125 2.01 4.53 5.04
N ALA A 126 0.88 4.97 4.49
CA ALA A 126 0.71 6.33 4.00
C ALA A 126 0.28 7.27 5.13
N VAL A 127 0.98 8.38 5.30
CA VAL A 127 0.72 9.42 6.30
C VAL A 127 0.42 10.72 5.57
N CYS A 128 -0.79 11.22 5.78
CA CYS A 128 -1.35 12.43 5.18
C CYS A 128 -1.55 13.49 6.27
N LEU A 129 -1.22 14.75 5.97
CA LEU A 129 -1.44 15.90 6.87
C LEU A 129 -2.10 17.04 6.09
N GLU A 130 -3.01 17.78 6.71
CA GLU A 130 -3.84 18.80 6.03
C GLU A 130 -3.06 19.96 5.39
N ASP A 131 -1.85 20.21 5.87
CA ASP A 131 -1.00 21.34 5.50
C ASP A 131 0.18 20.94 4.60
N LEU A 132 0.26 19.66 4.22
CA LEU A 132 1.32 19.16 3.34
C LEU A 132 0.77 18.79 1.97
N PRO A 133 1.37 19.28 0.87
CA PRO A 133 0.94 18.92 -0.48
C PRO A 133 1.39 17.50 -0.90
N GLU A 134 2.04 16.76 0.00
CA GLU A 134 2.65 15.46 -0.25
C GLU A 134 2.20 14.44 0.80
N VAL A 135 2.17 13.18 0.39
CA VAL A 135 1.90 12.03 1.26
C VAL A 135 3.22 11.34 1.56
N TRP A 136 3.43 11.03 2.83
CA TRP A 136 4.59 10.28 3.28
C TRP A 136 4.29 8.79 3.27
N LEU A 137 5.02 8.03 2.46
CA LEU A 137 5.02 6.57 2.47
C LEU A 137 6.15 6.10 3.38
N VAL A 138 5.78 5.36 4.42
CA VAL A 138 6.70 4.89 5.46
C VAL A 138 6.77 3.37 5.42
N ASP A 139 7.97 2.81 5.36
CA ASP A 139 8.15 1.37 5.36
C ASP A 139 7.79 0.78 6.72
N THR A 140 6.64 0.10 6.76
CA THR A 140 6.11 -0.57 7.95
C THR A 140 5.88 -2.06 7.69
N VAL A 141 6.50 -2.57 6.61
CA VAL A 141 6.30 -3.95 6.14
C VAL A 141 6.65 -4.92 7.25
N LYS A 142 5.74 -5.85 7.51
CA LYS A 142 5.96 -6.95 8.43
C LYS A 142 6.94 -7.92 7.79
N LEU A 143 8.24 -7.74 8.02
CA LEU A 143 9.25 -8.70 7.61
C LEU A 143 8.92 -10.05 8.26
N PRO A 144 8.65 -11.12 7.50
CA PRO A 144 8.55 -12.43 8.09
C PRO A 144 9.93 -12.74 8.67
N GLN A 145 10.02 -12.77 10.01
CA GLN A 145 11.08 -13.53 10.66
C GLN A 145 10.86 -14.98 10.20
N ARG A 146 11.50 -15.38 9.10
CA ARG A 146 11.85 -16.78 8.95
C ARG A 146 12.72 -17.06 10.15
N SER A 147 12.15 -17.68 11.17
CA SER A 147 12.95 -18.43 12.12
C SER A 147 13.83 -19.31 11.25
N ILE A 148 15.12 -19.00 11.17
CA ILE A 148 16.10 -19.97 10.73
C ILE A 148 16.14 -20.95 11.90
N GLU A 149 15.10 -21.77 12.02
CA GLU A 149 15.18 -22.95 12.85
C GLU A 149 16.27 -23.75 12.17
N ARG A 150 17.44 -23.82 12.83
CA ARG A 150 18.53 -24.67 12.36
C ARG A 150 17.88 -26.02 12.07
N PRO A 151 18.12 -26.65 10.90
CA PRO A 151 17.71 -28.03 10.73
C PRO A 151 18.26 -28.77 11.94
N GLN A 152 17.40 -29.29 12.81
CA GLN A 152 17.88 -30.17 13.88
C GLN A 152 18.54 -31.30 13.13
N THR A 153 19.87 -31.32 13.19
CA THR A 153 20.70 -32.32 12.55
C THR A 153 20.17 -33.65 13.05
N GLU A 154 19.45 -34.37 12.20
CA GLU A 154 19.11 -35.76 12.45
C GLU A 154 20.46 -36.45 12.60
N MET A 155 20.84 -36.75 13.85
CA MET A 155 22.09 -37.43 14.12
C MET A 155 22.01 -38.82 13.51
N ALA A 156 22.51 -38.93 12.29
CA ALA A 156 22.93 -40.19 11.72
C ALA A 156 24.11 -40.72 12.56
N ILE A 157 23.80 -41.47 13.62
CA ILE A 157 24.74 -42.39 14.24
C ILE A 157 24.34 -43.79 13.81
N ARG A 158 25.02 -44.30 12.78
CA ARG A 158 25.12 -45.73 12.53
C ARG A 158 26.08 -46.33 13.56
N GLY A 159 25.67 -47.42 14.20
CA GLY A 159 26.54 -48.35 14.92
C GLY A 159 25.97 -49.77 14.83
N PRO A 160 26.74 -50.80 14.41
CA PRO A 160 26.24 -52.14 14.11
C PRO A 160 26.38 -53.10 15.30
N GLN A 161 25.35 -53.88 15.62
CA GLN A 161 25.44 -55.31 16.01
C GLN A 161 24.08 -55.87 16.44
N GLU A 162 23.79 -57.05 15.92
CA GLU A 162 22.77 -57.99 16.39
C GLU A 162 22.90 -58.24 17.89
N ALA A 163 21.77 -58.24 18.61
CA ALA A 163 21.51 -59.13 19.74
C ALA A 163 20.09 -58.88 20.31
N PHE A 164 19.08 -59.64 19.87
CA PHE A 164 18.28 -60.42 20.82
C PHE A 164 17.46 -61.52 20.11
N ASN A 165 17.55 -62.72 20.69
CA ASN A 165 16.86 -63.94 20.30
C ASN A 165 15.37 -63.87 20.62
N GLU A 166 14.51 -64.21 19.65
CA GLU A 166 13.19 -64.75 19.97
C GLU A 166 13.30 -66.27 20.09
N VAL A 167 13.35 -66.76 21.34
CA VAL A 167 13.10 -68.17 21.65
C VAL A 167 11.60 -68.33 21.93
N LEU A 168 10.98 -69.23 21.15
CA LEU A 168 9.57 -69.64 21.20
C LEU A 168 9.22 -70.46 22.46
N ALA A 169 7.99 -70.30 22.97
CA ALA A 169 7.12 -71.30 23.64
C ALA A 169 5.84 -70.58 24.12
N THR A 170 4.60 -71.05 24.02
CA THR A 170 3.91 -72.23 23.49
C THR A 170 2.48 -71.78 23.18
#